data_AF-A0A2T5LU52-F1
#
_entry.id   AF-A0A2T5LU52-F1
#
_cell.length_a   1.000
_cell.length_b   1.000
_cell.length_c   1.000
_cell.angle_alpha   90.00
_cell.angle_beta   90.00
_cell.angle_gamma   90.00
#
_symmetry.space_group_name_H-M   'P 1'
#
loop_
_entity.id
_entity.type
_entity.pdbx_description
1 polymer ?
#
loop_
_entity_poly.entity_id
_entity_poly.type
_entity_poly.pdbx_seq_one_letter_code
_entity_poly.pdbx_strand_id
1 'polypeptide(L)' 'MQNSPPETLRPFHLTTTREICPEDKEFVLRIMKLDPRDRPSARQLLEDGWFRQP' A
#
# COMPACT_ATOMS: atom_id res chain seq x y z
N MET A 1 8.53 12.81 15.97
CA MET A 1 8.50 11.57 15.18
C MET A 1 9.92 11.35 14.66
N GLN A 2 10.56 10.25 15.04
CA GLN A 2 11.88 9.89 14.53
C GLN A 2 11.66 9.08 13.25
N ASN A 3 11.96 9.67 12.10
CA ASN A 3 11.85 8.97 10.82
C ASN A 3 13.06 8.07 10.63
N SER A 4 12.89 6.99 9.86
CA SER A 4 14.00 6.16 9.43
C SER A 4 15.01 7.00 8.63
N PRO A 5 16.33 6.76 8.78
CA PRO A 5 17.33 7.46 7.99
C PRO A 5 17.07 7.28 6.48
N PRO A 6 17.20 8.32 5.63
CA PRO A 6 16.87 8.25 4.21
C PRO A 6 17.56 7.10 3.47
N GLU A 7 18.80 6.80 3.84
CA GLU A 7 19.62 5.70 3.30
C GLU A 7 19.04 4.31 3.58
N THR A 8 18.19 4.18 4.60
CA THR A 8 17.49 2.93 4.92
C THR A 8 16.14 2.80 4.20
N LEU A 9 15.63 3.91 3.63
CA LEU A 9 14.35 3.93 2.93
C LEU A 9 14.52 3.41 1.51
N ARG A 10 13.83 2.32 1.17
CA ARG A 10 13.67 1.86 -0.21
C ARG A 10 12.39 2.45 -0.82
N PRO A 11 12.47 3.15 -1.96
CA PRO A 11 11.29 3.62 -2.67
C PRO A 11 10.32 2.47 -2.99
N PHE A 12 9.03 2.68 -2.76
CA PHE A 12 8.03 1.62 -2.92
C PHE A 12 7.98 1.05 -4.34
N HIS A 13 8.26 1.85 -5.37
CA HIS A 13 8.32 1.36 -6.75
C HIS A 13 9.44 0.32 -7.01
N LEU A 14 10.43 0.21 -6.10
CA LEU A 14 11.50 -0.79 -6.19
C LEU A 14 11.15 -2.11 -5.47
N THR A 15 9.99 -2.19 -4.81
CA THR A 15 9.55 -3.44 -4.17
C THR A 15 9.28 -4.52 -5.21
N THR A 16 9.80 -5.71 -4.93
CA THR A 16 9.63 -6.90 -5.75
C THR A 16 8.68 -7.88 -5.08
N THR A 17 8.38 -8.99 -5.76
CA THR A 17 7.59 -10.09 -5.19
C THR A 17 8.24 -10.76 -3.98
N ARG A 18 9.51 -10.48 -3.70
CA ARG A 18 10.20 -10.93 -2.48
C ARG A 18 9.72 -10.18 -1.24
N GLU A 19 9.35 -8.91 -1.39
CA GLU A 19 8.89 -8.08 -0.29
C GLU A 19 7.36 -8.02 -0.18
N ILE A 20 6.65 -8.06 -1.32
CA ILE A 20 5.19 -7.91 -1.35
C ILE A 20 4.61 -8.73 -2.50
N CYS A 21 3.60 -9.58 -2.21
CA CYS A 21 2.93 -10.32 -3.28
C CYS A 21 2.11 -9.36 -4.17
N PRO A 22 1.74 -9.78 -5.40
CA PRO A 22 0.96 -8.95 -6.30
C PRO A 22 -0.35 -8.43 -5.69
N GLU A 23 -1.07 -9.27 -4.95
CA GLU A 23 -2.38 -8.95 -4.36
C GLU A 23 -2.26 -7.86 -3.28
N ASP A 24 -1.30 -8.00 -2.38
CA ASP A 24 -1.00 -6.99 -1.35
C ASP A 24 -0.54 -5.67 -1.98
N LYS A 25 0.27 -5.75 -3.04
CA LYS A 25 0.77 -4.57 -3.74
C LYS A 25 -0.37 -3.79 -4.37
N GLU A 26 -1.33 -4.47 -5.00
CA GLU A 26 -2.51 -3.81 -5.55
C GLU A 26 -3.33 -3.11 -4.47
N PHE A 27 -3.55 -3.76 -3.33
CA PHE A 27 -4.31 -3.17 -2.23
C PHE A 27 -3.61 -1.93 -1.65
N VAL A 28 -2.31 -2.02 -1.36
CA VAL A 28 -1.52 -0.89 -0.83
C VAL A 28 -1.51 0.30 -1.79
N LEU A 29 -1.42 0.07 -3.11
CA LEU A 29 -1.44 1.13 -4.12
C LEU A 29 -2.78 1.89 -4.21
N ARG A 30 -3.88 1.32 -3.71
CA ARG A 30 -5.15 2.04 -3.55
C ARG A 30 -5.08 3.08 -2.43
N ILE A 31 -4.31 2.79 -1.38
CA ILE A 31 -4.14 3.67 -0.22
C ILE A 31 -3.10 4.76 -0.52
N MET A 32 -2.06 4.43 -1.28
CA MET A 32 -0.92 5.33 -1.57
C MET A 32 -1.20 6.37 -2.69
N LYS A 33 -2.46 6.71 -2.97
CA LYS A 33 -2.76 7.77 -3.97
C LYS A 33 -2.29 9.14 -3.46
N LEU A 34 -1.56 9.83 -4.33
CA LEU A 34 -1.03 11.16 -4.04
C LEU A 34 -2.16 12.16 -3.76
N ASP A 35 -3.19 12.17 -4.60
CA ASP A 35 -4.39 12.97 -4.39
C ASP A 35 -5.31 12.29 -3.34
N PRO A 36 -5.66 12.97 -2.23
CA PRO A 36 -6.62 12.45 -1.26
C PRO A 36 -8.00 12.12 -1.83
N ARG A 37 -8.43 12.78 -2.91
CA ARG A 37 -9.75 12.58 -3.53
C ARG A 37 -9.85 11.27 -4.30
N ASP A 38 -8.71 10.76 -4.77
CA ASP A 38 -8.61 9.48 -5.44
C ASP A 38 -8.51 8.31 -4.45
N ARG A 39 -8.27 8.60 -3.17
CA ARG A 39 -8.19 7.55 -2.15
C ARG A 39 -9.58 7.05 -1.80
N PRO A 40 -9.78 5.72 -1.74
CA PRO A 40 -11.02 5.16 -1.22
C PRO A 40 -11.21 5.52 0.25
N SER A 41 -12.48 5.62 0.66
CA SER A 41 -12.84 5.72 2.07
C SER A 41 -12.47 4.44 2.83
N ALA A 42 -12.37 4.55 4.16
CA ALA A 42 -12.13 3.39 5.03
C ALA A 42 -13.18 2.28 4.83
N ARG A 43 -14.45 2.66 4.64
CA ARG A 43 -15.52 1.69 4.35
C ARG A 43 -15.27 0.93 3.05
N GLN A 44 -14.92 1.63 1.97
CA GLN A 44 -14.62 1.00 0.67
C GLN A 44 -13.40 0.09 0.74
N LEU A 45 -12.37 0.46 1.51
CA LEU A 45 -11.21 -0.41 1.75
C LEU A 45 -11.61 -1.70 2.48
N LEU A 46 -12.44 -1.61 3.52
CA LEU A 46 -12.90 -2.78 4.28
C LEU A 46 -13.82 -3.71 3.48
N GLU A 47 -14.47 -3.19 2.43
CA GLU A 47 -15.30 -3.99 1.52
C GLU A 47 -14.46 -4.72 0.43
N ASP A 48 -13.17 -4.39 0.30
CA ASP A 48 -12.25 -4.96 -0.69
C ASP A 48 -12.09 -6.49 -0.55
N GLY A 49 -11.89 -7.16 -1.68
CA GLY A 49 -11.66 -8.60 -1.74
C GLY A 49 -10.38 -9.04 -1.03
N TRP A 50 -9.40 -8.13 -0.89
CA TRP A 50 -8.16 -8.38 -0.14
C TRP A 50 -8.45 -8.84 1.30
N PHE A 51 -9.44 -8.27 1.98
CA PHE A 51 -9.84 -8.68 3.34
C PHE A 51 -10.56 -10.03 3.40
N ARG A 52 -10.90 -10.64 2.26
CA ARG A 52 -11.60 -11.92 2.18
C ARG A 52 -10.68 -13.08 1.80
N GLN A 53 -9.38 -12.80 1.69
CA GLN A 53 -8.38 -13.85 1.50
C GLN A 53 -8.35 -14.75 2.76
N PRO A 54 -8.24 -16.09 2.58
CA PRO A 54 -8.25 -17.06 3.67
C PRO A 54 -7.02 -16.97 4.57
#